data_AF-A0A3B7LRQ0-F1
#
_entry.id   AF-A0A3B7LRQ0-F1
#
_cell.length_a   1.000
_cell.length_b   1.000
_cell.length_c   1.000
_cell.angle_alpha   90.00
_cell.angle_beta   90.00
_cell.angle_gamma   90.00
#
_symmetry.space_group_name_H-M   'P 1'
#
loop_
_entity.id
_entity.type
_entity.pdbx_description
1 polymer ?
#
loop_
_entity_poly.entity_id
_entity_poly.type
_entity_poly.pdbx_seq_one_letter_code
_entity_poly.pdbx_strand_id
1 'polypeptide(L)'
;MQPERAMIFGSVPKLPMKYMAWLMPLVLSCLMSGTISFANMLMNLGWIDGFLSRWFSTWMISWLMAYPVVLIFLPLVRRLMSLIIDTAPPTAK
;
A
#
# COMPACT_ATOMS: atom_id res chain seq x y z
N MET A 1 4.13 4.52 38.95
CA MET A 1 4.80 3.89 37.79
C MET A 1 4.11 4.39 36.53
N GLN A 2 4.56 5.51 35.96
CA GLN A 2 3.99 6.09 34.74
C GLN A 2 4.68 5.43 33.54
N PRO A 3 3.94 4.84 32.58
CA PRO A 3 4.55 4.23 31.41
C PRO A 3 5.16 5.33 30.54
N GLU A 4 6.45 5.19 30.30
CA GLU A 4 7.28 6.03 29.44
C GLU A 4 6.60 6.20 28.07
N ARG A 5 6.01 7.38 27.84
CA ARG A 5 5.41 7.71 26.55
C ARG A 5 6.54 7.89 25.55
N ALA A 6 6.85 6.83 24.79
CA ALA A 6 7.79 6.95 23.70
C ALA A 6 7.20 7.88 22.61
N MET A 7 7.84 9.03 22.43
CA MET A 7 7.44 10.10 21.51
C MET A 7 8.23 9.95 20.20
N ILE A 8 7.57 10.16 19.06
CA ILE A 8 8.16 9.89 17.72
C ILE A 8 8.98 11.09 17.22
N PHE A 9 8.51 12.32 17.47
CA PHE A 9 9.18 13.58 17.13
C PHE A 9 8.55 14.69 17.98
N GLY A 10 9.35 15.38 18.81
CA GLY A 10 8.98 16.61 19.53
C GLY A 10 7.80 16.52 20.52
N SER A 11 6.56 16.32 20.06
CA SER A 11 5.33 16.37 20.86
C SER A 11 4.16 15.50 20.33
N VAL A 12 4.39 14.58 19.38
CA VAL A 12 3.31 13.71 18.88
C VAL A 12 3.24 12.41 19.70
N PRO A 13 2.12 12.10 20.39
CA PRO A 13 1.96 10.85 21.14
C PRO A 13 2.01 9.65 20.19
N LYS A 14 2.76 8.59 20.56
CA LYS A 14 2.84 7.33 19.79
C LYS A 14 1.44 6.83 19.45
N LEU A 15 1.20 6.59 18.16
CA LEU A 15 -0.05 6.00 17.69
C LEU A 15 -0.25 4.63 18.36
N PRO A 16 -1.43 4.33 18.90
CA PRO A 16 -1.66 3.08 19.61
C PRO A 16 -1.58 1.89 18.64
N MET A 17 -0.96 0.80 19.10
CA MET A 17 -0.57 -0.39 18.32
C MET A 17 -1.68 -1.01 17.47
N LYS A 18 -2.96 -0.81 17.85
CA LYS A 18 -4.14 -1.18 17.06
C LYS A 18 -4.15 -0.61 15.63
N TYR A 19 -3.58 0.57 15.41
CA TYR A 19 -3.52 1.17 14.08
C TYR A 19 -2.30 0.71 13.27
N MET A 20 -1.27 0.11 13.89
CA MET A 20 -0.11 -0.41 13.15
C MET A 20 -0.52 -1.50 12.15
N ALA A 21 -1.47 -2.36 12.50
CA ALA A 21 -1.95 -3.43 11.63
C ALA A 21 -2.54 -2.93 10.30
N TRP A 22 -3.02 -1.68 10.27
CA TRP A 22 -3.62 -1.07 9.09
C TRP A 22 -2.68 -0.02 8.45
N LEU A 23 -2.00 0.77 9.27
CA LEU A 23 -1.07 1.81 8.81
C LEU A 23 0.21 1.21 8.21
N MET A 24 0.74 0.10 8.73
CA MET A 24 1.93 -0.55 8.14
C MET A 24 1.72 -0.95 6.68
N PRO A 25 0.72 -1.78 6.32
CA PRO A 25 0.51 -2.15 4.92
C PRO A 25 0.11 -0.95 4.05
N LEU A 26 -0.58 0.04 4.61
CA LEU A 26 -0.96 1.25 3.87
C LEU A 26 0.25 2.12 3.53
N VAL A 27 1.13 2.42 4.50
CA VAL A 27 2.36 3.18 4.25
C VAL A 27 3.31 2.41 3.33
N LEU A 28 3.44 1.09 3.53
CA LEU A 28 4.27 0.23 2.69
C LEU A 28 3.79 0.23 1.23
N SER A 29 2.49 0.06 0.99
CA SER A 29 1.91 0.07 -0.37
C SER A 29 1.99 1.45 -1.02
N CYS A 30 1.79 2.51 -0.24
CA CYS A 30 1.97 3.89 -0.68
C CYS A 30 3.43 4.14 -1.15
N LEU A 31 4.41 3.76 -0.34
CA LEU A 31 5.84 3.90 -0.68
C LEU A 31 6.26 3.03 -1.87
N MET A 32 5.85 1.76 -1.90
CA MET A 32 6.20 0.86 -3.00
C MET A 32 5.62 1.34 -4.34
N SER A 33 4.32 1.68 -4.37
CA SER A 33 3.67 2.17 -5.60
C SER A 33 4.23 3.52 -6.04
N GLY A 34 4.48 4.43 -5.10
CA GLY A 34 5.08 5.73 -5.39
C GLY A 34 6.47 5.60 -5.99
N THR A 35 7.32 4.75 -5.42
CA THR A 35 8.69 4.53 -5.90
C THR A 35 8.72 3.89 -7.28
N ILE A 36 7.89 2.86 -7.51
CA ILE A 36 7.80 2.21 -8.84
C ILE A 36 7.26 3.17 -9.89
N SER A 37 6.21 3.94 -9.56
CA SER A 37 5.65 4.95 -10.46
C SER A 37 6.65 6.07 -10.76
N PHE A 38 7.40 6.53 -9.76
CA PHE A 38 8.43 7.54 -9.92
C PHE A 38 9.54 7.06 -10.85
N ALA A 39 10.07 5.86 -10.60
CA ALA A 39 11.10 5.25 -11.44
C ALA A 39 10.60 5.08 -12.89
N ASN A 40 9.39 4.56 -13.08
CA ASN A 40 8.82 4.41 -14.42
C ASN A 40 8.66 5.75 -15.13
N MET A 41 8.12 6.75 -14.45
CA MET A 41 7.90 8.07 -15.04
C MET A 41 9.23 8.74 -15.37
N LEU A 42 10.25 8.59 -14.52
CA LEU A 42 11.60 9.11 -14.75
C LEU A 42 12.29 8.38 -15.92
N MET A 43 12.15 7.07 -16.03
CA MET A 43 12.73 6.29 -17.13
C MET A 43 12.07 6.60 -18.49
N ASN A 44 10.77 6.85 -18.52
CA ASN A 44 10.04 7.06 -19.77
C ASN A 44 10.03 8.51 -20.25
N LEU A 45 9.89 9.47 -19.33
CA LEU A 45 9.81 10.90 -19.67
C LEU A 45 11.11 11.67 -19.40
N GLY A 46 12.04 11.10 -18.63
CA GLY A 46 13.19 11.84 -18.11
C GLY A 46 12.80 12.89 -17.08
N TRP A 47 13.75 13.76 -16.75
CA TRP A 47 13.50 14.89 -15.86
C TRP A 47 12.91 16.05 -16.65
N ILE A 48 11.63 16.36 -16.42
CA ILE A 48 10.90 17.45 -17.09
C ILE A 48 10.49 18.54 -16.10
N ASP A 49 10.20 19.74 -16.58
CA ASP A 49 9.66 20.81 -15.74
C ASP A 49 8.32 20.38 -15.12
N GLY A 50 8.21 20.56 -13.80
CA GLY A 50 7.03 20.12 -13.04
C GLY A 50 6.90 18.60 -12.88
N PHE A 51 7.96 17.81 -13.15
CA PHE A 51 7.96 16.35 -13.01
C PHE A 51 7.36 15.89 -11.68
N LEU A 52 7.83 16.43 -10.56
CA LEU A 52 7.38 16.03 -9.23
C LEU A 52 5.88 16.31 -9.00
N SER A 53 5.41 17.47 -9.43
CA SER A 53 4.00 17.87 -9.33
C SER A 53 3.10 16.96 -10.16
N ARG A 54 3.53 16.65 -11.39
CA ARG A 54 2.79 15.80 -12.31
C ARG A 54 2.79 14.34 -11.88
N TRP A 55 3.94 13.84 -11.43
CA TRP A 55 4.10 12.51 -10.85
C TRP A 55 3.19 12.36 -9.63
N PHE A 56 3.29 13.25 -8.64
CA PHE A 56 2.50 13.17 -7.42
C PHE A 56 1.00 13.21 -7.70
N SER A 57 0.54 14.12 -8.58
CA SER A 57 -0.87 14.22 -8.97
C SER A 57 -1.35 12.94 -9.68
N THR A 58 -0.57 12.41 -10.63
CA THR A 58 -0.93 11.22 -11.40
C THR A 58 -0.93 9.96 -10.53
N TRP A 59 0.11 9.80 -9.71
CA TRP A 59 0.24 8.69 -8.77
C TRP A 59 -0.88 8.71 -7.73
N MET A 60 -1.21 9.87 -7.15
CA MET A 60 -2.24 9.96 -6.12
C MET A 60 -3.64 9.64 -6.67
N ILE A 61 -3.97 10.11 -7.87
CA ILE A 61 -5.22 9.76 -8.56
C ILE A 61 -5.27 8.26 -8.89
N SER A 62 -4.17 7.70 -9.40
CA SER A 62 -4.06 6.27 -9.71
C SER A 62 -4.22 5.40 -8.47
N TRP A 63 -3.56 5.75 -7.36
CA TRP A 63 -3.65 5.04 -6.09
C TRP A 63 -5.07 5.11 -5.50
N LEU A 64 -5.68 6.30 -5.52
CA LEU A 64 -7.05 6.50 -5.04
C LEU A 64 -8.08 5.69 -5.83
N MET A 65 -7.84 5.47 -7.13
CA MET A 65 -8.67 4.60 -7.98
C MET A 65 -8.34 3.11 -7.79
N ALA A 66 -7.07 2.75 -7.61
CA ALA A 66 -6.64 1.37 -7.46
C ALA A 66 -7.17 0.73 -6.17
N TYR A 67 -7.19 1.48 -5.06
CA TYR A 67 -7.68 0.97 -3.77
C TYR A 67 -9.13 0.43 -3.81
N PRO A 68 -10.15 1.20 -4.26
CA PRO A 68 -11.52 0.70 -4.36
C PRO A 68 -11.64 -0.42 -5.40
N VAL A 69 -10.87 -0.37 -6.49
CA VAL A 69 -10.81 -1.45 -7.49
C VAL A 69 -10.34 -2.74 -6.82
N VAL A 70 -9.25 -2.73 -6.05
CA VAL A 70 -8.77 -3.92 -5.33
C VAL A 70 -9.84 -4.47 -4.39
N LEU A 71 -10.56 -3.62 -3.64
CA LEU A 71 -11.63 -4.08 -2.75
C LEU A 71 -12.77 -4.78 -3.50
N ILE A 72 -13.16 -4.27 -4.67
CA ILE A 72 -14.21 -4.85 -5.52
C ILE A 72 -13.74 -6.14 -6.19
N PHE A 73 -12.49 -6.17 -6.66
CA PHE A 73 -11.94 -7.32 -7.37
C PHE A 73 -11.49 -8.44 -6.43
N LEU A 74 -11.18 -8.15 -5.16
CA LEU A 74 -10.77 -9.16 -4.19
C LEU A 74 -11.74 -10.37 -4.08
N PRO A 75 -13.07 -10.20 -3.94
CA PRO A 75 -13.99 -11.33 -3.94
C PRO A 75 -14.04 -12.07 -5.28
N LEU A 76 -13.88 -11.36 -6.40
CA LEU A 76 -13.87 -11.96 -7.74
C LEU A 76 -12.62 -12.83 -7.94
N VAL A 77 -11.44 -12.27 -7.66
CA VAL A 77 -10.16 -12.98 -7.73
C VAL A 77 -10.18 -14.17 -6.78
N ARG A 78 -10.72 -14.03 -5.57
CA ARG A 78 -10.89 -15.17 -4.64
C ARG A 78 -11.71 -16.31 -5.25
N ARG A 79 -12.84 -16.00 -5.90
CA ARG A 79 -13.67 -17.02 -6.58
C ARG A 79 -12.91 -17.68 -7.72
N LEU A 80 -12.21 -16.90 -8.55
CA LEU A 80 -11.41 -17.44 -9.64
C LEU A 80 -10.28 -18.33 -9.14
N MET A 81 -9.58 -17.91 -8.09
CA MET A 81 -8.51 -18.70 -7.48
C MET A 81 -9.04 -19.98 -6.86
N SER A 82 -10.24 -19.99 -6.25
CA SER A 82 -10.84 -21.23 -5.73
C SER A 82 -11.24 -22.24 -6.82
N LEU A 83 -11.34 -21.82 -8.09
CA LEU A 83 -11.55 -22.73 -9.22
C LEU A 83 -10.23 -23.36 -9.70
N ILE A 84 -9.10 -22.69 -9.47
CA ILE A 84 -7.77 -23.11 -9.94
C ILE A 84 -7.03 -23.88 -8.84
N ILE A 85 -7.20 -23.47 -7.59
CA ILE A 85 -6.51 -24.05 -6.43
C ILE A 85 -7.42 -25.09 -5.80
N ASP A 86 -6.94 -26.32 -5.73
CA ASP A 86 -7.58 -27.36 -4.94
C ASP A 86 -7.35 -27.06 -3.45
N THR A 87 -8.40 -26.67 -2.74
CA THR A 87 -8.32 -26.32 -1.31
C THR A 87 -8.36 -27.57 -0.41
N ALA A 88 -8.27 -28.77 -0.98
CA ALA A 88 -8.13 -29.99 -0.20
C ALA A 88 -6.88 -29.87 0.69
N PRO A 89 -7.01 -30.03 2.03
CA PRO A 89 -5.84 -30.06 2.90
C PRO A 89 -4.90 -31.17 2.41
N PRO A 90 -3.57 -30.97 2.44
CA PRO A 90 -2.64 -32.03 2.05
C PRO A 90 -2.93 -33.25 2.92
N THR A 91 -3.48 -34.30 2.30
CA THR A 91 -3.75 -35.57 2.95
C THR A 91 -2.44 -36.02 3.58
N ALA A 92 -2.36 -35.94 4.90
CA ALA A 92 -1.23 -36.46 5.65
C ALA A 92 -1.10 -37.94 5.31
N LYS A 93 -0.04 -38.28 4.57
CA LYS A 93 0.39 -39.65 4.36
C LYS A 93 1.27 -40.08 5.53
#